data_AF-A0A011PY98-F1
#
_entry.id   AF-A0A011PY98-F1
#
_cell.length_a   1.000
_cell.length_b   1.000
_cell.length_c   1.000
_cell.angle_alpha   90.00
_cell.angle_beta   90.00
_cell.angle_gamma   90.00
#
_symmetry.space_group_name_H-M   'P 1'
#
loop_
_entity.id
_entity.type
_entity.pdbx_description
1 polymer ?
#
loop_
_entity_poly.entity_id
_entity_poly.type
_entity_poly.pdbx_seq_one_letter_code
_entity_poly.pdbx_strand_id
1 'polypeptide(L)'
;MKTVRVTIDPAVPHSLKVGRIDAARVDDTTEDKIAAQRAADKALALQDAGKFARRVRKRLGLSQAEFSERIDVPLETIRNWEQGKRCPTGAAKALLTVLDRAPEAALAALS
;
A
#
# COMPACT_ATOMS: atom_id res chain seq x y z
N MET A 1 -5.51 -13.91 23.16
CA MET A 1 -5.52 -12.45 23.44
C MET A 1 -6.77 -12.11 24.23
N LYS A 2 -6.67 -11.33 25.32
CA LYS A 2 -7.80 -11.00 26.19
C LYS A 2 -8.40 -9.67 25.73
N THR A 3 -9.58 -9.71 25.12
CA THR A 3 -10.25 -8.49 24.64
C THR A 3 -10.85 -7.73 25.83
N VAL A 4 -10.33 -6.53 26.11
CA VAL A 4 -10.88 -5.64 27.13
C VAL A 4 -11.90 -4.74 26.46
N ARG A 5 -13.19 -4.89 26.80
CA ARG A 5 -14.24 -3.95 26.37
C ARG A 5 -14.27 -2.78 27.34
N VAL A 6 -14.25 -1.56 26.80
CA VAL A 6 -14.39 -0.31 27.56
C VAL A 6 -15.53 0.49 26.94
N THR A 7 -16.53 0.82 27.75
CA THR A 7 -17.61 1.74 27.38
C THR A 7 -17.18 3.14 27.78
N ILE A 8 -17.20 4.08 26.83
CA ILE A 8 -16.87 5.49 27.03
C ILE A 8 -18.14 6.30 26.79
N ASP A 9 -18.51 7.13 27.76
CA ASP A 9 -19.62 8.07 27.64
C ASP A 9 -19.07 9.51 27.56
N PRO A 10 -19.14 10.16 26.38
CA PRO A 10 -18.61 11.50 26.21
C PRO A 10 -19.31 12.57 27.05
N ALA A 11 -20.52 12.31 27.58
CA ALA A 11 -21.21 13.21 28.49
C ALA A 11 -20.69 13.13 29.95
N VAL A 12 -19.90 12.12 30.28
CA VAL A 12 -19.35 11.89 31.62
C VAL A 12 -17.82 11.94 31.56
N PRO A 13 -17.17 13.06 31.91
CA PRO A 13 -15.72 13.26 31.76
C PRO A 13 -14.85 12.19 32.44
N HIS A 14 -15.32 11.59 33.54
CA HIS A 14 -14.60 10.55 34.28
C HIS A 14 -14.66 9.15 33.60
N SER A 15 -15.57 8.96 32.64
CA SER A 15 -15.66 7.73 31.84
C SER A 15 -14.64 7.72 30.68
N LEU A 16 -14.11 8.89 30.32
CA LEU A 16 -12.96 9.05 29.43
C LEU A 16 -11.74 8.58 30.21
N LYS A 17 -11.34 7.31 30.05
CA LYS A 17 -9.99 6.89 30.47
C LYS A 17 -9.00 7.78 29.74
N VAL A 18 -8.34 8.68 30.46
CA VAL A 18 -7.27 9.52 29.91
C VAL A 18 -6.26 8.59 29.26
N GLY A 19 -6.19 8.64 27.94
CA GLY A 19 -5.21 7.87 27.19
C GLY A 19 -3.82 8.21 27.71
N ARG A 20 -3.00 7.20 28.00
CA ARG A 20 -1.61 7.43 28.39
C ARG A 20 -0.82 7.73 27.12
N ILE A 21 -0.64 9.02 26.84
CA ILE A 21 0.34 9.48 25.86
C ILE A 21 1.61 9.92 26.58
N ASP A 22 2.75 9.75 25.91
CA ASP A 22 3.98 10.42 26.31
C ASP A 22 3.90 11.86 25.80
N ALA A 23 3.49 12.79 26.67
CA ALA A 23 3.26 14.19 26.32
C ALA A 23 4.54 14.87 25.82
N ALA A 24 5.69 14.57 26.44
CA ALA A 24 6.98 15.11 26.02
C ALA A 24 7.33 14.68 24.58
N ARG A 25 7.09 13.40 24.24
CA ARG A 25 7.27 12.92 22.86
C ARG A 25 6.35 13.63 21.86
N VAL A 26 5.11 13.90 22.25
CA VAL A 26 4.14 14.62 21.40
C VAL A 26 4.60 16.06 21.18
N ASP A 27 4.96 16.77 22.24
CA ASP A 27 5.41 18.17 22.17
C ASP A 27 6.73 18.31 21.38
N ASP A 28 7.61 17.31 21.44
CA ASP A 28 8.84 17.23 20.65
C ASP A 28 8.60 16.95 19.14
N THR A 29 7.36 16.66 18.72
CA THR A 29 7.03 16.33 17.33
C THR A 29 6.88 17.60 16.49
N THR A 30 8.00 18.09 15.98
CA THR A 30 8.03 19.27 15.10
C THR A 30 7.48 18.97 13.69
N GLU A 31 7.10 20.02 12.96
CA GLU A 31 6.69 19.93 11.55
C GLU A 31 7.73 19.22 10.67
N ASP A 32 9.02 19.44 10.93
CA ASP A 32 10.10 18.77 10.20
C ASP A 32 10.11 17.25 10.45
N LYS A 33 9.87 16.81 11.70
CA LYS A 33 9.77 15.37 12.03
C LYS A 33 8.53 14.76 11.36
N ILE A 34 7.41 15.48 11.35
CA ILE A 34 6.18 15.05 10.67
C ILE A 34 6.44 14.91 9.16
N ALA A 35 7.07 15.91 8.54
CA ALA A 35 7.40 15.88 7.12
C ALA A 35 8.34 14.73 6.76
N ALA A 36 9.38 14.50 7.57
CA ALA A 36 10.31 13.39 7.40
C ALA A 36 9.60 12.02 7.49
N GLN A 37 8.72 11.84 8.48
CA GLN A 37 7.95 10.61 8.64
C GLN A 37 7.02 10.39 7.43
N ARG A 38 6.29 11.42 6.99
CA ARG A 38 5.43 11.34 5.81
C ARG A 38 6.21 10.94 4.55
N ALA A 39 7.41 11.47 4.38
CA ALA A 39 8.29 11.12 3.26
C ALA A 39 8.75 9.65 3.34
N ALA A 40 9.13 9.19 4.53
CA ALA A 40 9.52 7.80 4.77
C ALA A 40 8.36 6.83 4.50
N ASP A 41 7.17 7.12 5.02
CA ASP A 41 5.96 6.32 4.82
C ASP A 41 5.60 6.24 3.32
N LYS A 42 5.69 7.36 2.61
CA LYS A 42 5.47 7.40 1.16
C LYS A 42 6.47 6.55 0.40
N ALA A 43 7.75 6.60 0.77
CA ALA A 43 8.79 5.78 0.15
C ALA A 43 8.55 4.28 0.38
N LEU A 44 8.16 3.90 1.61
CA LEU A 44 7.80 2.52 1.94
C LEU A 44 6.58 2.04 1.12
N ALA A 45 5.54 2.87 1.03
CA ALA A 45 4.34 2.56 0.25
C ALA A 45 4.65 2.35 -1.25
N LEU A 46 5.55 3.15 -1.83
CA LEU A 46 6.01 2.98 -3.21
C LEU A 46 6.77 1.67 -3.41
N GLN A 47 7.64 1.31 -2.46
CA GLN A 47 8.38 0.04 -2.52
C GLN A 47 7.44 -1.16 -2.42
N ASP A 48 6.46 -1.13 -1.53
CA ASP A 48 5.51 -2.22 -1.36
C ASP A 48 4.59 -2.37 -2.58
N ALA A 49 4.18 -1.26 -3.21
CA ALA A 49 3.48 -1.29 -4.50
C ALA A 49 4.34 -1.94 -5.60
N GLY A 50 5.64 -1.65 -5.64
CA GLY A 50 6.56 -2.26 -6.60
C GLY A 50 6.79 -3.76 -6.37
N LYS A 51 6.95 -4.18 -5.12
CA LYS A 51 7.02 -5.60 -4.74
C LYS A 51 5.72 -6.33 -5.13
N PHE A 52 4.56 -5.71 -4.92
CA PHE A 52 3.27 -6.24 -5.31
C PHE A 52 3.20 -6.48 -6.83
N ALA A 53 3.48 -5.45 -7.64
CA ALA A 53 3.48 -5.58 -9.11
C ALA A 53 4.43 -6.70 -9.59
N ARG A 54 5.66 -6.74 -9.05
CA ARG A 54 6.64 -7.79 -9.39
C ARG A 54 6.15 -9.18 -9.00
N ARG A 55 5.50 -9.33 -7.84
CA ARG A 55 4.95 -10.61 -7.38
C ARG A 55 3.86 -11.10 -8.33
N VAL A 56 2.92 -10.23 -8.70
CA VAL A 56 1.84 -10.56 -9.65
C VAL A 56 2.44 -11.09 -10.95
N ARG A 57 3.36 -10.35 -11.57
CA ARG A 57 4.03 -10.79 -12.80
C ARG A 57 4.72 -12.15 -12.63
N LYS A 58 5.51 -12.32 -11.56
CA LYS A 58 6.24 -13.58 -11.31
C LYS A 58 5.30 -14.77 -11.12
N ARG A 59 4.15 -14.58 -10.48
CA ARG A 59 3.12 -15.62 -10.32
C ARG A 59 2.56 -16.09 -11.67
N LEU A 60 2.52 -15.21 -12.67
CA LEU A 60 2.10 -15.53 -14.04
C LEU A 60 3.23 -16.17 -14.87
N GLY A 61 4.45 -16.28 -14.34
CA GLY A 61 5.59 -16.84 -15.07
C GLY A 61 6.15 -15.94 -16.18
N LEU A 62 5.77 -14.66 -16.22
CA LEU A 62 6.11 -13.75 -17.33
C LEU A 62 7.38 -12.92 -17.05
N SER A 63 8.16 -12.67 -18.08
CA SER A 63 9.17 -11.61 -18.12
C SER A 63 8.52 -10.22 -18.07
N GLN A 64 9.30 -9.17 -17.81
CA GLN A 64 8.76 -7.81 -17.81
C GLN A 64 8.21 -7.39 -19.18
N ALA A 65 8.82 -7.85 -20.27
CA ALA A 65 8.39 -7.56 -21.64
C ALA A 65 7.06 -8.27 -21.96
N GLU A 66 6.97 -9.57 -21.70
CA GLU A 66 5.72 -10.32 -21.92
C GLU A 66 4.58 -9.79 -21.04
N PHE A 67 4.89 -9.37 -19.81
CA PHE A 67 3.88 -8.76 -18.95
C PHE A 67 3.40 -7.41 -19.48
N SER A 68 4.33 -6.58 -19.95
CA SER A 68 4.05 -5.29 -20.59
C SER A 68 3.11 -5.44 -21.78
N GLU A 69 3.40 -6.38 -22.67
CA GLU A 69 2.56 -6.70 -23.83
C GLU A 69 1.19 -7.24 -23.40
N ARG A 70 1.17 -8.15 -22.43
CA ARG A 70 -0.07 -8.82 -21.98
C ARG A 70 -1.10 -7.87 -21.37
N ILE A 71 -0.66 -6.84 -20.65
CA ILE A 71 -1.56 -5.91 -19.96
C ILE A 71 -1.65 -4.54 -20.64
N ASP A 72 -1.06 -4.41 -21.83
CA ASP A 72 -0.96 -3.17 -22.61
C ASP A 72 -0.47 -1.96 -21.78
N VAL A 73 0.67 -2.15 -21.10
CA VAL A 73 1.33 -1.09 -20.32
C VAL A 73 2.78 -0.99 -20.79
N PRO A 74 3.31 0.21 -21.08
CA PRO A 74 4.69 0.37 -21.52
C PRO A 74 5.70 -0.29 -20.58
N LEU A 75 6.70 -0.96 -21.16
CA LEU A 75 7.73 -1.69 -20.42
C LEU A 75 8.46 -0.79 -19.40
N GLU A 76 8.68 0.47 -19.74
CA GLU A 76 9.27 1.44 -18.81
C GLU A 76 8.37 1.69 -17.60
N THR A 77 7.05 1.76 -17.79
CA THR A 77 6.08 1.91 -16.69
C THR A 77 6.11 0.69 -15.77
N ILE A 78 6.16 -0.54 -16.33
CA ILE A 78 6.33 -1.77 -15.54
C ILE A 78 7.61 -1.72 -14.70
N ARG A 79 8.74 -1.31 -15.31
CA ARG A 79 10.02 -1.16 -14.60
C ARG A 79 9.94 -0.11 -13.50
N ASN A 80 9.33 1.04 -13.77
CA ASN A 80 9.16 2.11 -12.79
C ASN A 80 8.29 1.67 -11.61
N TRP A 81 7.25 0.88 -11.85
CA TRP A 81 6.47 0.25 -10.78
C TRP A 81 7.30 -0.73 -9.97
N GLU A 82 7.91 -1.73 -10.61
CA GLU A 82 8.65 -2.78 -9.91
C GLU A 82 9.91 -2.29 -9.18
N GLN A 83 10.43 -1.12 -9.53
CA GLN A 83 11.54 -0.47 -8.83
C GLN A 83 11.06 0.47 -7.70
N GLY A 84 9.75 0.66 -7.52
CA GLY A 84 9.19 1.58 -6.54
C GLY A 84 9.40 3.06 -6.88
N LYS A 85 9.72 3.40 -8.14
CA LYS A 85 9.83 4.80 -8.59
C LYS A 85 8.45 5.44 -8.77
N ARG A 86 7.47 4.63 -9.14
CA ARG A 86 6.06 5.01 -9.30
C ARG A 86 5.19 3.90 -8.72
N CYS A 87 3.94 4.19 -8.40
CA CYS A 87 2.95 3.18 -8.04
C CYS A 87 1.88 3.06 -9.15
N PRO A 88 1.33 1.85 -9.36
CA PRO A 88 0.11 1.68 -10.15
C PRO A 88 -1.05 2.42 -9.48
N THR A 89 -1.85 3.14 -10.25
CA THR A 89 -3.02 3.90 -9.77
C THR A 89 -4.28 3.49 -10.54
N GLY A 90 -5.46 3.82 -9.99
CA GLY A 90 -6.76 3.64 -10.64
C GLY A 90 -6.93 2.25 -11.27
N ALA A 91 -7.18 2.23 -12.58
CA ALA A 91 -7.40 1.03 -13.37
C ALA A 91 -6.23 0.03 -13.31
N ALA A 92 -4.97 0.50 -13.35
CA ALA A 92 -3.81 -0.37 -13.29
C ALA A 92 -3.73 -1.14 -11.96
N LYS A 93 -4.05 -0.47 -10.84
CA LYS A 93 -4.10 -1.12 -9.53
C LYS A 93 -5.21 -2.16 -9.45
N ALA A 94 -6.38 -1.85 -10.02
CA ALA A 94 -7.50 -2.80 -10.10
C ALA A 94 -7.12 -4.02 -10.94
N LEU A 95 -6.53 -3.81 -12.12
CA LEU A 95 -6.07 -4.87 -13.01
C LEU A 95 -5.06 -5.80 -12.33
N LEU A 96 -4.03 -5.24 -11.67
CA LEU A 96 -3.06 -6.03 -10.93
C LEU A 96 -3.69 -6.84 -9.79
N THR A 97 -4.72 -6.29 -9.13
CA THR A 97 -5.47 -7.01 -8.09
C THR A 97 -6.26 -8.18 -8.66
N VAL A 98 -6.89 -7.99 -9.83
CA VAL A 98 -7.62 -9.06 -10.53
C VAL A 98 -6.66 -10.15 -11.02
N LEU A 99 -5.52 -9.76 -11.60
CA LEU A 99 -4.45 -10.70 -12.00
C LEU A 99 -3.86 -11.49 -10.83
N ASP A 100 -3.74 -10.89 -9.64
CA ASP A 100 -3.27 -11.59 -8.43
C ASP A 100 -4.29 -12.65 -7.95
N ARG A 101 -5.59 -12.31 -7.99
CA ARG A 101 -6.66 -13.12 -7.40
C ARG A 101 -7.26 -14.17 -8.34
N ALA A 102 -7.37 -13.86 -9.63
CA ALA A 102 -8.00 -14.70 -10.64
C ALA A 102 -7.18 -14.68 -11.94
N PRO A 103 -5.92 -15.16 -11.93
CA PRO A 103 -5.00 -15.02 -13.05
C PRO A 103 -5.51 -15.67 -14.33
N GLU A 104 -6.14 -16.84 -14.24
CA GLU A 104 -6.64 -17.58 -15.41
C GLU A 104 -7.76 -16.81 -16.12
N ALA A 105 -8.75 -16.33 -15.37
CA ALA A 105 -9.87 -15.55 -15.91
C ALA A 105 -9.41 -14.20 -16.45
N ALA A 106 -8.49 -13.53 -15.75
CA ALA A 106 -7.92 -12.27 -16.18
C ALA A 106 -7.13 -12.42 -17.50
N LEU A 107 -6.27 -13.44 -17.60
CA LEU A 107 -5.47 -13.68 -18.80
C LEU A 107 -6.33 -14.09 -20.00
N ALA A 108 -7.43 -14.81 -19.78
CA ALA A 108 -8.39 -15.16 -20.83
C ALA A 108 -9.22 -13.97 -21.32
N ALA A 109 -9.37 -12.91 -20.51
CA ALA A 109 -10.06 -11.69 -20.91
C ALA A 109 -9.13 -10.68 -21.62
N LEU A 110 -7.81 -10.82 -21.43
CA LEU A 110 -6.77 -9.97 -22.02
C LEU A 110 -6.22 -10.53 -23.35
N SER A 111 -6.70 -11.69 -23.79
CA SER A 111 -6.29 -12.36 -25.05
C SER A 111 -7.01 -11.83 -26.26
#